data_AF-A0A963FEA5-F1
#
_entry.id   AF-A0A963FEA5-F1
#
_cell.length_a   1.000
_cell.length_b   1.000
_cell.length_c   1.000
_cell.angle_alpha   90.00
_cell.angle_beta   90.00
_cell.angle_gamma   90.00
#
_symmetry.space_group_name_H-M   'P 1'
#
loop_
_entity.id
_entity.type
_entity.pdbx_description
1 polymer ?
#
loop_
_entity_poly.entity_id
_entity_poly.type
_entity_poly.pdbx_seq_one_letter_code
_entity_poly.pdbx_strand_id
1 'polypeptide(L)'
;MTVCNKIRGVTKSHEWVADLFSLLAVVMLFGTIWAGVEYQRPLLGWMSRNVILHGSSVMALIVLDVFLIILFLNIGSSRFSDSPGESCFGTFRGRRRGGASLGKAFQSWLHHMENVNKKHR
;
A
#
# COMPACT_ATOMS: atom_id res chain seq x y z
N MET A 1 -9.82 -7.05 19.03
CA MET A 1 -10.44 -5.73 19.27
C MET A 1 -9.65 -4.85 20.26
N THR A 2 -9.08 -5.38 21.34
CA THR A 2 -8.28 -4.61 22.33
C THR A 2 -6.90 -4.14 21.84
N VAL A 3 -6.24 -4.94 21.00
CA VAL A 3 -4.92 -4.61 20.44
C VAL A 3 -5.00 -3.43 19.46
N CYS A 4 -6.02 -3.39 18.61
CA CYS A 4 -6.26 -2.28 17.69
C CYS A 4 -6.51 -0.95 18.39
N ASN A 5 -7.30 -0.93 19.48
CA ASN A 5 -7.51 0.30 20.24
C ASN A 5 -6.25 0.77 20.98
N LYS A 6 -5.41 -0.15 21.48
CA LYS A 6 -4.11 0.20 22.07
C LYS A 6 -3.14 0.76 21.04
N ILE A 7 -3.06 0.16 19.84
CA ILE A 7 -2.21 0.65 18.75
C ILE A 7 -2.71 2.01 18.26
N ARG A 8 -4.03 2.21 18.12
CA ARG A 8 -4.65 3.48 17.72
C ARG A 8 -4.41 4.62 18.71
N GLY A 9 -4.39 4.33 20.01
CA GLY A 9 -4.04 5.31 21.05
C GLY A 9 -2.60 5.81 20.95
N VAL A 10 -1.66 4.93 20.57
CA VAL A 10 -0.25 5.28 20.37
C VAL A 10 -0.02 6.01 19.04
N THR A 11 -0.69 5.59 17.96
CA THR A 11 -0.54 6.23 16.63
C THR A 11 -1.19 7.61 16.56
N LYS A 12 -2.26 7.88 17.32
CA LYS A 12 -2.92 9.19 17.34
C LYS A 12 -2.13 10.24 18.16
N SER A 13 -1.29 9.80 19.09
CA SER A 13 -0.39 10.66 19.86
C SER A 13 0.87 11.05 19.07
N HIS A 14 1.24 10.25 18.06
CA HIS A 14 2.53 10.33 17.38
C HIS A 14 2.37 10.21 15.87
N GLU A 15 2.01 11.32 15.23
CA GLU A 15 1.84 11.43 13.76
C GLU A 15 3.09 10.97 12.99
N TRP A 16 4.28 11.19 13.56
CA TRP A 16 5.56 10.75 13.01
C TRP A 16 5.71 9.22 12.87
N VAL A 17 5.07 8.43 13.74
CA VAL A 17 5.18 6.97 13.72
C VAL A 17 4.47 6.39 12.50
N ALA A 18 3.33 6.94 12.11
CA ALA A 18 2.58 6.48 10.93
C ALA A 18 3.33 6.78 9.62
N ASP A 19 3.93 7.96 9.49
CA ASP A 19 4.75 8.30 8.33
C ASP A 19 6.08 7.51 8.32
N LEU A 20 6.67 7.22 9.49
CA LEU A 20 7.86 6.38 9.59
C LEU A 20 7.59 4.95 9.14
N PHE A 21 6.45 4.35 9.51
CA PHE A 21 6.06 3.02 9.03
C PHE A 21 5.79 2.99 7.51
N SER A 22 5.16 4.04 6.96
CA SER A 22 4.96 4.14 5.52
C SER A 22 6.29 4.28 4.77
N LEU A 23 7.23 5.07 5.30
CA LEU A 23 8.57 5.23 4.71
C LEU A 23 9.37 3.93 4.83
N LEU A 24 9.26 3.23 5.95
CA LEU A 24 9.93 1.95 6.18
C LEU A 24 9.41 0.86 5.23
N ALA A 25 8.12 0.84 4.90
CA ALA A 25 7.56 -0.05 3.88
C ALA A 25 8.16 0.21 2.48
N VAL A 26 8.33 1.49 2.13
CA VAL A 26 8.93 1.89 0.85
C VAL A 26 10.42 1.52 0.80
N VAL A 27 11.16 1.82 1.88
CA VAL A 27 12.58 1.44 1.99
C VAL A 27 12.74 -0.08 1.94
N MET A 28 11.85 -0.84 2.57
CA MET A 28 11.86 -2.30 2.53
C MET A 28 11.65 -2.81 1.10
N LEU A 29 10.65 -2.29 0.39
CA LEU A 29 10.37 -2.67 -1.00
C LEU A 29 11.54 -2.36 -1.95
N PHE A 30 12.09 -1.15 -1.88
CA PHE A 30 13.24 -0.79 -2.73
C PHE A 30 14.50 -1.54 -2.30
N GLY A 31 14.69 -1.78 -1.01
CA GLY A 31 15.80 -2.54 -0.45
C GLY A 31 15.76 -4.01 -0.90
N THR A 32 14.60 -4.65 -0.91
CA THR A 32 14.48 -6.05 -1.36
C THR A 32 14.65 -6.18 -2.87
N ILE A 33 14.16 -5.23 -3.66
CA ILE A 33 14.44 -5.18 -5.11
C ILE A 33 15.93 -5.00 -5.36
N TRP A 34 16.56 -4.02 -4.70
CA TRP A 34 17.99 -3.76 -4.86
C TRP A 34 18.84 -4.98 -4.47
N ALA A 35 18.56 -5.58 -3.31
CA ALA A 35 19.25 -6.78 -2.86
C ALA A 35 19.03 -7.97 -3.81
N GLY A 36 17.82 -8.12 -4.35
CA GLY A 36 17.52 -9.15 -5.36
C GLY A 36 18.35 -8.99 -6.63
N VAL A 37 18.54 -7.75 -7.10
CA VAL A 37 19.33 -7.46 -8.32
C VAL A 37 20.83 -7.64 -8.08
N GLU A 38 21.34 -7.09 -6.97
CA GLU A 38 22.76 -7.13 -6.63
C GLU A 38 23.23 -8.57 -6.34
N TYR A 39 22.46 -9.32 -5.56
CA TYR A 39 22.83 -10.66 -5.09
C TYR A 39 22.23 -11.80 -5.91
N GLN A 40 21.65 -11.54 -7.10
CA GLN A 40 21.00 -12.58 -7.92
C GLN A 40 21.91 -13.79 -8.20
N ARG A 41 23.18 -13.57 -8.54
CA ARG A 41 24.13 -14.64 -8.91
C ARG A 41 24.47 -15.54 -7.72
N PRO A 42 24.89 -15.01 -6.55
CA PRO A 42 25.14 -15.84 -5.38
C PRO A 42 23.86 -16.48 -4.84
N LEU A 43 22.69 -15.82 -4.92
CA LEU A 43 21.41 -16.40 -4.54
C LEU A 43 21.05 -17.63 -5.38
N LEU A 44 21.17 -17.53 -6.70
CA LEU A 44 20.89 -18.64 -7.60
C LEU A 44 21.86 -19.82 -7.38
N GLY A 45 23.16 -19.52 -7.18
CA GLY A 45 24.16 -20.54 -6.88
C GLY A 45 23.99 -21.19 -5.51
N TRP A 46 23.48 -20.46 -4.53
CA TRP A 46 23.13 -21.00 -3.22
C TRP A 46 21.87 -21.88 -3.31
N MET A 47 20.85 -21.42 -4.03
CA MET A 47 19.59 -22.15 -4.23
C MET A 47 19.80 -23.46 -4.99
N SER A 48 20.70 -23.49 -5.99
CA SER A 48 20.98 -24.70 -6.78
C SER A 48 21.65 -25.82 -5.98
N ARG A 49 22.28 -25.54 -4.83
CA ARG A 49 22.89 -26.58 -3.99
C ARG A 49 21.86 -27.48 -3.32
N ASN A 50 20.72 -26.93 -2.91
CA ASN A 50 19.65 -27.65 -2.24
C ASN A 50 18.31 -26.99 -2.56
N VAL A 51 17.75 -27.28 -3.74
CA VAL A 51 16.58 -26.58 -4.28
C VAL A 51 15.36 -26.69 -3.36
N ILE A 52 15.16 -27.85 -2.73
CA ILE A 52 13.99 -28.07 -1.85
C ILE A 52 14.06 -27.18 -0.61
N LEU A 53 15.21 -27.14 0.06
CA LEU A 53 15.36 -26.46 1.35
C LEU A 53 15.64 -24.97 1.16
N HIS A 54 16.55 -24.61 0.24
CA HIS A 54 16.86 -23.21 -0.05
C HIS A 54 15.75 -22.54 -0.87
N GLY A 55 15.15 -23.22 -1.85
CA GLY A 55 14.04 -22.67 -2.62
C GLY A 55 12.81 -22.38 -1.75
N SER A 56 12.44 -23.31 -0.86
CA SER A 56 11.34 -23.07 0.10
C SER A 56 11.67 -21.93 1.07
N SER A 57 12.91 -21.81 1.53
CA SER A 57 13.33 -20.68 2.38
C SER A 57 13.24 -19.32 1.68
N VAL A 58 13.63 -19.24 0.40
CA VAL A 58 13.52 -18.01 -0.41
C VAL A 58 12.05 -17.64 -0.60
N MET A 59 11.20 -18.63 -0.91
CA MET A 59 9.75 -18.39 -1.02
C MET A 59 9.15 -17.90 0.31
N ALA A 60 9.54 -18.50 1.44
CA ALA A 60 9.09 -18.05 2.76
C ALA A 60 9.52 -16.60 3.04
N LEU A 61 10.76 -16.24 2.68
CA LEU A 61 11.27 -14.88 2.83
C LEU A 61 10.51 -13.87 1.97
N ILE A 62 10.19 -14.20 0.71
CA ILE A 62 9.41 -13.33 -0.18
C ILE A 62 7.99 -13.13 0.38
N VAL A 63 7.35 -14.21 0.84
CA VAL A 63 6.01 -14.13 1.45
C VAL A 63 6.04 -13.26 2.71
N LEU A 64 7.05 -13.43 3.56
CA LEU A 64 7.25 -12.61 4.75
C LEU A 64 7.47 -11.14 4.40
N ASP A 65 8.29 -10.85 3.40
CA ASP A 65 8.57 -9.49 2.93
C ASP A 65 7.29 -8.78 2.46
N VAL A 66 6.53 -9.43 1.57
CA VAL A 66 5.24 -8.90 1.09
C VAL A 66 4.27 -8.70 2.25
N PHE A 67 4.20 -9.66 3.18
CA PHE A 67 3.35 -9.55 4.37
C PHE A 67 3.74 -8.33 5.24
N LEU A 68 5.03 -8.11 5.47
CA LEU A 68 5.54 -6.98 6.25
C LEU A 68 5.29 -5.64 5.57
N ILE A 69 5.50 -5.55 4.25
CA ILE A 69 5.17 -4.36 3.46
C ILE A 69 3.68 -4.02 3.61
N ILE A 70 2.80 -5.01 3.44
CA ILE A 70 1.36 -4.82 3.60
C ILE A 70 1.02 -4.41 5.04
N LEU A 71 1.63 -5.03 6.05
CA LEU A 71 1.41 -4.70 7.45
C LEU A 71 1.81 -3.25 7.75
N PHE A 72 3.00 -2.82 7.35
CA PHE A 72 3.50 -1.47 7.58
C PHE A 72 2.65 -0.41 6.86
N LEU A 73 2.19 -0.69 5.64
CA LEU A 73 1.29 0.22 4.94
C LEU A 73 -0.10 0.28 5.58
N ASN A 74 -0.63 -0.83 6.12
CA ASN A 74 -1.88 -0.82 6.88
C ASN A 74 -1.75 0.01 8.17
N ILE A 75 -0.62 -0.13 8.88
CA ILE A 75 -0.33 0.68 10.07
C ILE A 75 -0.23 2.17 9.70
N GLY A 76 0.50 2.52 8.64
CA GLY A 76 0.65 3.90 8.18
C GLY A 76 -0.67 4.51 7.67
N SER A 77 -1.53 3.73 7.02
CA SER A 77 -2.82 4.20 6.49
C SER A 77 -3.94 4.28 7.52
N SER A 78 -3.78 3.65 8.69
CA SER A 78 -4.76 3.69 9.78
C SER A 78 -5.11 5.12 10.24
N ARG A 79 -4.20 6.10 10.02
CA ARG A 79 -4.41 7.52 10.29
C ARG A 79 -5.58 8.15 9.54
N PHE A 80 -5.97 7.60 8.38
CA PHE A 80 -7.06 8.11 7.54
C PHE A 80 -8.42 7.45 7.85
N SER A 81 -8.49 6.56 8.86
CA SER A 81 -9.75 5.93 9.27
C SER A 81 -10.55 6.86 10.20
N ASP A 82 -11.34 7.76 9.59
CA ASP A 82 -12.25 8.67 10.31
C ASP A 82 -13.43 7.98 11.01
N SER A 83 -13.59 6.65 10.86
CA SER A 83 -14.69 5.90 11.48
C SER A 83 -14.21 5.06 12.69
N PRO A 84 -14.95 5.03 13.81
CA PRO A 84 -14.47 4.45 15.06
C PRO A 84 -14.46 2.91 15.12
N GLY A 85 -14.88 2.18 14.08
CA GLY A 85 -15.10 0.73 14.19
C GLY A 85 -14.58 -0.16 13.06
N GLU A 86 -14.10 0.38 11.95
CA GLU A 86 -13.87 -0.43 10.75
C GLU A 86 -12.46 -0.22 10.20
N SER A 87 -11.86 -1.31 9.70
CA SER A 87 -10.56 -1.39 9.00
C SER A 87 -9.28 -1.26 9.84
N CYS A 88 -9.04 -2.22 10.75
CA CYS A 88 -7.67 -2.56 11.16
C CYS A 88 -6.98 -3.54 10.18
N PHE A 89 -7.76 -4.18 9.29
CA PHE A 89 -7.31 -5.19 8.33
C PHE A 89 -8.04 -5.08 6.98
N GLY A 90 -8.50 -3.87 6.64
CA GLY A 90 -9.15 -3.63 5.35
C GLY A 90 -8.10 -3.37 4.27
N THR A 91 -8.28 -3.97 3.09
CA THR A 91 -7.57 -3.53 1.88
C THR A 91 -7.82 -2.05 1.66
N PHE A 92 -6.73 -1.29 1.54
CA PHE A 92 -6.68 0.14 1.27
C PHE A 92 -7.97 0.73 0.69
N ARG A 93 -8.67 1.55 1.48
CA ARG A 93 -9.46 2.61 0.87
C ARG A 93 -8.47 3.65 0.36
N GLY A 94 -8.00 3.46 -0.87
CA GLY A 94 -7.25 4.49 -1.58
C GLY A 94 -7.99 5.82 -1.46
N ARG A 95 -7.23 6.93 -1.44
CA ARG A 95 -7.69 8.32 -1.40
C ARG A 95 -8.54 8.67 -2.65
N ARG A 96 -9.67 8.00 -2.81
CA ARG A 96 -10.74 8.23 -3.79
C ARG A 96 -12.05 8.50 -3.04
N ARG A 97 -11.99 9.24 -1.95
CA ARG A 97 -13.12 10.10 -1.56
C ARG A 97 -12.92 11.42 -2.30
N GLY A 98 -13.52 11.53 -3.49
CA GLY A 98 -13.56 12.81 -4.23
C GLY A 98 -13.41 12.75 -5.75
N GLY A 99 -13.15 11.60 -6.36
CA GLY A 99 -13.27 11.48 -7.82
C GLY A 99 -14.76 11.48 -8.18
N ALA A 100 -15.21 12.49 -8.95
CA ALA A 100 -16.55 12.47 -9.55
C ALA A 100 -16.78 11.08 -10.17
N SER A 101 -17.92 10.46 -9.87
CA SER A 101 -18.27 9.21 -10.55
C SER A 101 -18.08 9.42 -12.05
N LEU A 102 -17.53 8.43 -12.77
CA LEU A 102 -17.33 8.54 -14.22
C LEU A 102 -18.60 9.07 -14.91
N GLY A 103 -19.78 8.69 -14.41
CA GLY A 103 -21.07 9.27 -14.80
C GLY A 103 -21.20 10.77 -14.56
N LYS A 104 -20.89 11.31 -13.37
CA LYS A 104 -20.94 12.75 -13.08
C LYS A 104 -19.88 13.55 -13.86
N ALA A 105 -18.68 12.99 -14.04
CA ALA A 105 -17.64 13.61 -14.87
C ALA A 105 -18.06 13.69 -16.34
N PHE A 106 -18.65 12.61 -16.86
CA PHE A 106 -19.20 12.58 -18.22
C PHE A 106 -20.38 13.53 -18.38
N GLN A 107 -21.30 13.57 -17.43
CA GLN A 107 -22.45 14.48 -17.45
C GLN A 107 -22.02 15.95 -17.40
N SER A 108 -21.00 16.27 -16.60
CA SER A 108 -20.39 17.61 -16.57
C SER A 108 -19.67 17.97 -17.88
N TRP A 109 -18.99 17.00 -18.51
CA TRP A 109 -18.35 17.20 -19.81
C TRP A 109 -19.37 17.39 -20.94
N LEU A 110 -20.46 16.62 -20.92
CA LEU A 110 -21.54 16.69 -21.91
C LEU A 110 -22.27 18.04 -21.82
N HIS A 111 -22.56 18.51 -20.60
CA HIS A 111 -23.08 19.85 -20.37
C HIS A 111 -22.14 20.96 -20.86
N HIS A 112 -20.83 20.74 -20.72
CA HIS A 112 -19.83 21.69 -21.20
C HIS A 112 -19.79 21.73 -22.74
N MET A 113 -19.82 20.58 -23.41
CA MET A 113 -19.86 20.49 -24.87
C MET A 113 -21.14 21.13 -25.46
N GLU A 114 -22.28 20.96 -24.79
CA GLU A 114 -23.54 21.56 -25.24
C GLU A 114 -23.50 23.10 -25.16
N ASN A 115 -22.87 23.65 -24.11
CA ASN A 115 -22.69 25.10 -23.97
C ASN A 115 -21.65 25.68 -24.93
N VAL A 116 -20.57 24.96 -25.23
CA VAL A 116 -19.58 25.39 -26.23
C VAL A 116 -20.19 25.43 -27.62
N ASN A 117 -21.03 24.45 -27.97
CA ASN A 117 -21.72 24.42 -29.27
C ASN A 117 -22.72 25.58 -29.44
N LYS A 118 -23.40 26.00 -28.37
CA LYS A 118 -24.30 27.17 -28.39
C LYS A 118 -23.56 28.52 -28.52
N LYS A 119 -22.27 28.59 -28.20
CA LYS A 119 -21.47 29.83 -28.26
C LYS A 119 -20.84 30.08 -29.64
N HIS A 120 -20.84 29.08 -30.52
CA HIS A 120 -20.26 29.14 -31.86
C HIS A 120 -21.29 29.16 -33.00
N ARG A 121 -22.58 29.32 -32.70
CA ARG A 121 -23.64 29.53 -33.69
C ARG A 121 -24.24 30.93 -33.57
#